data_AF-A0A850T4M3-F1
#
_entry.id   AF-A0A850T4M3-F1
#
_cell.length_a   1.000
_cell.length_b   1.000
_cell.length_c   1.000
_cell.angle_alpha   90.00
_cell.angle_beta   90.00
_cell.angle_gamma   90.00
#
_symmetry.space_group_name_H-M   'P 1'
#
loop_
_entity.id
_entity.type
_entity.pdbx_description
1 polymer ?
#
loop_
_entity_poly.entity_id
_entity_poly.type
_entity_poly.pdbx_seq_one_letter_code
_entity_poly.pdbx_strand_id
1 'polypeptide(L)'
;MPAKLITLCEDETFHPEICLVAMEPVSNFILVEKYALNREAKTWNEAVDDALSNLPVEVIQVTSDEGRSLISHALKGLKVHHSPDCFHVIYEIGRGTCGALMSKVRQAEKEHEKMVKQTHIIKQKKDKFDNADKRPRGRRPNFEKKIQEAEIAEQSAKKKWDQASLNHETVLTEKAQIGQVYHPYNLKTGQRQDSETVSGLLADCFDKIHTATTDLTDRCKERVNKAQRVVGSMVASIGFFFQMVEIYLDNMQVSTRDKHLMHNYLIPGNYLKLVANKERDVQRKAEILQVAQKLLLIVESTGDACSDCNIEELNKAAIECAQLFQRSSSCVEGRNGQLALRHQGIHRLNDRQLKAYTIMHNYYIRRRDGTTAAERFFNAKPNDLFEYLLDHVDYPVRPRNSLKSVA
;
A
#
# COMPACT_ATOMS: atom_id res chain seq x y z
N MET A 1 -30.66 0.31 -14.76
CA MET A 1 -29.56 1.29 -14.58
C MET A 1 -28.42 0.86 -15.48
N PRO A 2 -27.66 1.78 -16.11
CA PRO A 2 -26.45 1.41 -16.85
C PRO A 2 -25.47 0.70 -15.92
N ALA A 3 -24.66 -0.21 -16.46
CA ALA A 3 -23.69 -0.95 -15.67
C ALA A 3 -22.63 0.01 -15.11
N LYS A 4 -22.38 -0.06 -13.80
CA LYS A 4 -21.32 0.72 -13.15
C LYS A 4 -19.98 0.02 -13.35
N LEU A 5 -19.00 0.74 -13.89
CA LEU A 5 -17.63 0.24 -14.00
C LEU A 5 -17.00 0.17 -12.61
N ILE A 6 -16.42 -0.97 -12.25
CA ILE A 6 -15.82 -1.20 -10.93
C ILE A 6 -14.42 -1.79 -11.03
N THR A 7 -13.62 -1.51 -10.00
CA THR A 7 -12.37 -2.21 -9.72
C THR A 7 -12.61 -3.22 -8.60
N LEU A 8 -12.08 -4.43 -8.73
CA LEU A 8 -12.04 -5.38 -7.62
C LEU A 8 -10.67 -5.35 -6.96
N CYS A 9 -10.62 -5.17 -5.65
CA CYS A 9 -9.46 -5.55 -4.86
C CYS A 9 -9.67 -6.96 -4.33
N GLU A 10 -8.71 -7.85 -4.52
CA GLU A 10 -8.83 -9.27 -4.19
C GLU A 10 -7.63 -9.75 -3.39
N ASP A 11 -7.89 -10.55 -2.35
CA ASP A 11 -6.87 -11.23 -1.55
C ASP A 11 -7.49 -12.43 -0.81
N GLU A 12 -6.63 -13.28 -0.24
CA GLU A 12 -7.02 -14.41 0.60
C GLU A 12 -6.53 -14.24 2.05
N THR A 13 -7.39 -14.61 3.01
CA THR A 13 -6.98 -14.78 4.42
C THR A 13 -7.21 -16.22 4.90
N PHE A 14 -6.56 -16.61 6.00
CA PHE A 14 -6.49 -18.00 6.46
C PHE A 14 -6.89 -18.13 7.94
N HIS A 15 -8.07 -18.69 8.23
CA HIS A 15 -8.52 -18.90 9.62
C HIS A 15 -9.33 -20.19 9.86
N PRO A 16 -8.71 -21.37 10.07
CA PRO A 16 -7.55 -21.92 9.36
C PRO A 16 -7.86 -22.22 7.88
N GLU A 17 -9.15 -22.25 7.54
CA GLU A 17 -9.69 -22.42 6.20
C GLU A 17 -9.39 -21.18 5.35
N ILE A 18 -9.33 -21.36 4.02
CA ILE A 18 -9.09 -20.26 3.06
C ILE A 18 -10.37 -19.43 2.96
N CYS A 19 -10.27 -18.12 3.18
CA CYS A 19 -11.35 -17.17 2.99
C CYS A 19 -10.99 -16.24 1.84
N LEU A 20 -11.81 -16.25 0.78
CA LEU A 20 -11.69 -15.36 -0.36
C LEU A 20 -12.37 -14.04 -0.05
N VAL A 21 -11.70 -12.92 -0.30
CA VAL A 21 -12.25 -11.58 -0.06
C VAL A 21 -12.06 -10.72 -1.31
N ALA A 22 -13.17 -10.22 -1.85
CA ALA A 22 -13.19 -9.25 -2.95
C ALA A 22 -14.00 -8.02 -2.56
N MET A 23 -13.42 -6.84 -2.76
CA MET A 23 -14.03 -5.57 -2.39
C MET A 23 -13.92 -4.54 -3.51
N GLU A 24 -14.94 -3.70 -3.68
CA GLU A 24 -14.85 -2.50 -4.50
C GLU A 24 -14.24 -1.36 -3.65
N PRO A 25 -13.04 -0.84 -4.00
CA PRO A 25 -12.23 -0.03 -3.08
C PRO A 25 -12.74 1.40 -2.87
N VAL A 26 -13.57 1.95 -3.77
CA VAL A 26 -14.11 3.31 -3.63
C VAL A 26 -15.20 3.34 -2.56
N SER A 27 -16.17 2.45 -2.67
CA SER A 27 -17.29 2.33 -1.74
C SER A 27 -16.92 1.52 -0.49
N ASN A 28 -15.86 0.71 -0.52
CA ASN A 28 -15.58 -0.37 0.44
C ASN A 28 -16.67 -1.45 0.47
N PHE A 29 -17.45 -1.62 -0.59
CA PHE A 29 -18.47 -2.67 -0.63
C PHE A 29 -17.82 -4.04 -0.82
N ILE A 30 -18.16 -4.98 0.06
CA ILE A 30 -17.68 -6.35 -0.02
C ILE A 30 -18.58 -7.12 -0.98
N LEU A 31 -17.99 -7.64 -2.05
CA LEU A 31 -18.66 -8.44 -3.08
C LEU A 31 -18.52 -9.94 -2.78
N VAL A 32 -17.31 -10.36 -2.41
CA VAL A 32 -17.01 -11.74 -2.02
C VAL A 32 -16.42 -11.73 -0.63
N GLU A 33 -16.98 -12.52 0.27
CA GLU A 33 -16.40 -12.85 1.57
C GLU A 33 -16.93 -14.24 1.96
N LYS A 34 -16.20 -15.28 1.56
CA LYS A 34 -16.62 -16.67 1.80
C LYS A 34 -15.44 -17.61 1.98
N TYR A 35 -15.65 -18.65 2.78
CA TYR A 35 -14.71 -19.76 2.88
C TYR A 35 -14.71 -20.61 1.60
N ALA A 36 -13.54 -21.11 1.21
CA ALA A 36 -13.32 -21.90 0.02
C ALA A 36 -12.36 -23.07 0.30
N LEU A 37 -12.49 -24.14 -0.49
CA LEU A 37 -11.63 -25.32 -0.36
C LEU A 37 -10.21 -25.09 -0.89
N ASN A 38 -10.06 -24.20 -1.88
CA ASN A 38 -8.78 -23.83 -2.47
C ASN A 38 -8.85 -22.38 -2.97
N ARG A 39 -7.71 -21.88 -3.48
CA ARG A 39 -7.55 -20.54 -4.07
C ARG A 39 -7.13 -20.60 -5.53
N GLU A 40 -7.65 -21.56 -6.27
CA GLU A 40 -7.37 -21.69 -7.70
C GLU A 40 -8.19 -20.67 -8.50
N ALA A 41 -7.71 -20.34 -9.71
CA ALA A 41 -8.38 -19.38 -10.58
C ALA A 41 -9.84 -19.76 -10.86
N LYS A 42 -10.16 -21.06 -10.98
CA LYS A 42 -11.53 -21.54 -11.18
C LYS A 42 -12.44 -21.18 -10.00
N THR A 43 -11.96 -21.40 -8.78
CA THR A 43 -12.71 -21.09 -7.55
C THR A 43 -12.94 -19.59 -7.41
N TRP A 44 -11.95 -18.77 -7.80
CA TRP A 44 -12.10 -17.32 -7.90
C TRP A 44 -13.13 -16.90 -8.96
N ASN A 45 -13.08 -17.48 -10.17
CA ASN A 45 -14.07 -17.22 -11.21
C ASN A 45 -15.49 -17.49 -10.70
N GLU A 46 -15.74 -18.69 -10.18
CA GLU A 46 -17.06 -19.07 -9.65
C GLU A 46 -17.51 -18.14 -8.53
N ALA A 47 -16.60 -17.77 -7.61
CA ALA A 47 -16.91 -16.87 -6.51
C ALA A 47 -17.32 -15.47 -6.95
N VAL A 48 -16.60 -14.90 -7.92
CA VAL A 48 -16.86 -13.56 -8.43
C VAL A 48 -18.08 -13.57 -9.36
N ASP A 49 -18.21 -14.55 -10.25
CA ASP A 49 -19.35 -14.70 -11.15
C ASP A 49 -20.67 -14.80 -10.36
N ASP A 50 -20.70 -15.63 -9.31
CA ASP A 50 -21.85 -15.74 -8.41
C ASP A 50 -22.22 -14.38 -7.79
N ALA A 51 -21.21 -13.64 -7.30
CA ALA A 51 -21.40 -12.35 -6.64
C ALA A 51 -21.87 -11.25 -7.59
N LEU A 52 -21.48 -11.30 -8.86
CA LEU A 52 -21.81 -10.29 -9.87
C LEU A 52 -23.13 -10.58 -10.60
N SER A 53 -23.63 -11.83 -10.56
CA SER A 53 -24.75 -12.31 -11.39
C SER A 53 -26.03 -11.46 -11.37
N ASN A 54 -26.30 -10.72 -10.29
CA ASN A 54 -27.49 -9.85 -10.15
C ASN A 54 -27.16 -8.38 -9.95
N LEU A 55 -25.93 -7.97 -10.23
CA LEU A 55 -25.46 -6.59 -10.04
C LEU A 55 -25.27 -5.91 -11.40
N PRO A 56 -25.78 -4.67 -11.59
CA PRO A 56 -25.56 -3.90 -12.81
C PRO A 56 -24.15 -3.29 -12.77
N VAL A 57 -23.13 -4.13 -12.84
CA VAL A 57 -21.72 -3.73 -12.75
C VAL A 57 -20.88 -4.44 -13.80
N GLU A 58 -19.79 -3.79 -14.19
CA GLU A 58 -18.78 -4.37 -15.08
C GLU A 58 -17.41 -4.18 -14.43
N VAL A 59 -16.70 -5.28 -14.22
CA VAL A 59 -15.34 -5.24 -13.70
C VAL A 59 -14.41 -4.84 -14.83
N ILE A 60 -13.61 -3.79 -14.62
CA ILE A 60 -12.64 -3.30 -15.62
C ILE A 60 -11.19 -3.62 -15.25
N GLN A 61 -10.93 -3.88 -13.97
CA GLN A 61 -9.63 -4.30 -13.49
C GLN A 61 -9.72 -5.04 -12.16
N VAL A 62 -8.68 -5.82 -11.86
CA VAL A 62 -8.44 -6.44 -10.55
C VAL A 62 -7.12 -5.93 -9.98
N THR A 63 -7.13 -5.44 -8.74
CA THR A 63 -5.94 -5.09 -7.97
C THR A 63 -5.69 -6.14 -6.89
N SER A 64 -4.57 -6.83 -6.99
CA SER A 64 -4.22 -7.92 -6.08
C SER A 64 -2.71 -8.12 -5.99
N ASP A 65 -2.30 -9.09 -5.17
CA ASP A 65 -0.92 -9.55 -5.14
C ASP A 65 -0.53 -10.27 -6.46
N GLU A 66 0.75 -10.65 -6.57
CA GLU A 66 1.28 -11.38 -7.73
C GLU A 66 0.98 -12.90 -7.67
N GLY A 67 -0.14 -13.28 -7.04
CA GLY A 67 -0.63 -14.63 -6.97
C GLY A 67 -1.04 -15.14 -8.35
N ARG A 68 -0.47 -16.28 -8.77
CA ARG A 68 -0.74 -16.86 -10.10
C ARG A 68 -2.23 -17.10 -10.36
N SER A 69 -2.97 -17.53 -9.34
CA SER A 69 -4.41 -17.77 -9.44
C SER A 69 -5.18 -16.47 -9.70
N LEU A 70 -4.89 -15.40 -8.95
CA LEU A 70 -5.52 -14.09 -9.08
C LEU A 70 -5.20 -13.45 -10.43
N ILE A 71 -3.94 -13.53 -10.87
CA ILE A 71 -3.53 -13.07 -12.21
C ILE A 71 -4.29 -13.85 -13.30
N SER A 72 -4.38 -15.17 -13.18
CA SER A 72 -5.12 -15.99 -14.14
C SER A 72 -6.62 -15.70 -14.11
N HIS A 73 -7.20 -15.45 -12.94
CA HIS A 73 -8.59 -15.06 -12.77
C HIS A 73 -8.86 -13.73 -13.48
N ALA A 74 -8.06 -12.70 -13.20
CA ALA A 74 -8.19 -11.39 -13.83
C ALA A 74 -8.03 -11.46 -15.36
N LEU A 75 -6.93 -12.04 -15.85
CA LEU A 75 -6.58 -11.99 -17.28
C LEU A 75 -7.36 -12.98 -18.14
N LYS A 76 -7.73 -14.16 -17.62
CA LYS A 76 -8.38 -15.23 -18.40
C LYS A 76 -9.83 -15.46 -18.02
N GLY A 77 -10.17 -15.34 -16.74
CA GLY A 77 -11.54 -15.48 -16.24
C GLY A 77 -12.36 -14.26 -16.61
N LEU A 78 -12.04 -13.13 -15.98
CA LEU A 78 -12.71 -11.85 -16.21
C LEU A 78 -12.30 -11.16 -17.51
N LYS A 79 -11.09 -11.45 -18.01
CA LYS A 79 -10.48 -10.79 -19.20
C LYS A 79 -10.31 -9.28 -19.03
N VAL A 80 -9.93 -8.89 -17.82
CA VAL A 80 -9.75 -7.50 -17.41
C VAL A 80 -8.27 -7.22 -17.15
N HIS A 81 -7.94 -5.95 -16.95
CA HIS A 81 -6.58 -5.55 -16.58
C HIS A 81 -6.23 -6.05 -15.16
N HIS A 82 -5.01 -6.53 -14.97
CA HIS A 82 -4.48 -6.81 -13.64
C HIS A 82 -3.55 -5.68 -13.21
N SER A 83 -3.86 -5.06 -12.08
CA SER A 83 -3.10 -3.98 -11.47
C SER A 83 -2.32 -4.49 -10.25
N PRO A 84 -0.98 -4.54 -10.30
CA PRO A 84 -0.20 -4.99 -9.15
C PRO A 84 -0.38 -4.12 -7.92
N ASP A 85 -0.48 -4.74 -6.75
CA ASP A 85 -0.43 -4.02 -5.49
C ASP A 85 1.00 -3.61 -5.13
N CYS A 86 1.22 -2.29 -5.08
CA CYS A 86 2.45 -1.65 -4.66
C CYS A 86 2.95 -2.09 -3.27
N PHE A 87 2.04 -2.37 -2.33
CA PHE A 87 2.40 -2.85 -0.99
C PHE A 87 3.21 -4.15 -1.06
N HIS A 88 2.81 -5.13 -1.88
CA HIS A 88 3.51 -6.41 -1.97
C HIS A 88 4.91 -6.25 -2.58
N VAL A 89 5.10 -5.31 -3.49
CA VAL A 89 6.42 -4.96 -4.05
C VAL A 89 7.34 -4.42 -2.95
N ILE A 90 6.86 -3.40 -2.22
CA ILE A 90 7.57 -2.77 -1.09
C ILE A 90 7.86 -3.80 0.02
N TYR A 91 6.88 -4.64 0.33
CA TYR A 91 6.96 -5.66 1.36
C TYR A 91 7.99 -6.74 1.01
N GLU A 92 8.04 -7.20 -0.24
CA GLU A 92 9.00 -8.22 -0.69
C GLU A 92 10.44 -7.73 -0.58
N ILE A 93 10.70 -6.46 -0.92
CA ILE A 93 12.00 -5.81 -0.69
C ILE A 93 12.32 -5.82 0.81
N GLY A 94 11.40 -5.34 1.65
CA GLY A 94 11.59 -5.26 3.09
C GLY A 94 11.89 -6.61 3.74
N ARG A 95 11.18 -7.68 3.33
CA ARG A 95 11.44 -9.04 3.80
C ARG A 95 12.84 -9.54 3.43
N GLY A 96 13.35 -9.16 2.27
CA GLY A 96 14.67 -9.57 1.79
C GLY A 96 15.82 -8.83 2.45
N THR A 97 15.64 -7.55 2.78
CA THR A 97 16.77 -6.64 3.04
C THR A 97 16.82 -6.11 4.47
N CYS A 98 15.69 -5.79 5.11
CA CYS A 98 15.69 -5.04 6.37
C CYS A 98 16.47 -5.74 7.50
N GLY A 99 16.20 -7.03 7.73
CA GLY A 99 16.90 -7.80 8.76
C GLY A 99 18.38 -8.00 8.46
N ALA A 100 18.72 -8.28 7.20
CA ALA A 100 20.09 -8.54 6.77
C ALA A 100 20.97 -7.29 6.88
N LEU A 101 20.47 -6.14 6.40
CA LEU A 101 21.18 -4.85 6.48
C LEU A 101 21.36 -4.40 7.92
N MET A 102 20.31 -4.48 8.76
CA MET A 102 20.42 -4.13 10.17
C MET A 102 21.43 -5.03 10.91
N SER A 103 21.49 -6.33 10.56
CA SER A 103 22.51 -7.22 11.12
C SER A 103 23.93 -6.78 10.75
N LYS A 104 24.16 -6.36 9.49
CA LYS A 104 25.46 -5.84 9.05
C LYS A 104 25.85 -4.55 9.74
N VAL A 105 24.92 -3.61 9.89
CA VAL A 105 25.17 -2.36 10.63
C VAL A 105 25.60 -2.66 12.05
N ARG A 106 24.87 -3.53 12.77
CA ARG A 106 25.21 -3.92 14.15
C ARG A 106 26.56 -4.64 14.25
N GLN A 107 26.90 -5.46 13.26
CA GLN A 107 28.17 -6.16 13.23
C GLN A 107 29.33 -5.18 13.01
N ALA A 108 29.20 -4.27 12.05
CA ALA A 108 30.23 -3.26 11.76
C ALA A 108 30.40 -2.26 12.92
N GLU A 109 29.31 -1.86 13.57
CA GLU A 109 29.33 -1.03 14.78
C GLU A 109 30.12 -1.73 15.91
N LYS A 110 29.82 -2.99 16.21
CA LYS A 110 30.56 -3.77 17.21
C LYS A 110 32.04 -3.96 16.86
N GLU A 111 32.36 -4.16 15.58
CA GLU A 111 33.75 -4.25 15.11
C GLU A 111 34.49 -2.92 15.33
N HIS A 112 33.85 -1.80 15.00
CA HIS A 112 34.38 -0.46 15.24
C HIS A 112 34.60 -0.20 16.75
N GLU A 113 33.61 -0.48 17.60
CA GLU A 113 33.77 -0.35 19.06
C GLU A 113 34.92 -1.20 19.61
N LYS A 114 35.10 -2.41 19.08
CA LYS A 114 36.23 -3.28 19.45
C LYS A 114 37.56 -2.66 19.04
N MET A 115 37.67 -2.10 17.84
CA MET A 115 38.89 -1.44 17.37
C MET A 115 39.20 -0.20 18.21
N VAL A 116 38.20 0.65 18.50
CA VAL A 116 38.36 1.83 19.38
C VAL A 116 38.89 1.41 20.76
N LYS A 117 38.30 0.38 21.38
CA LYS A 117 38.78 -0.15 22.67
C LYS A 117 40.22 -0.65 22.58
N GLN A 118 40.58 -1.35 21.49
CA GLN A 118 41.93 -1.85 21.29
C GLN A 118 42.94 -0.71 21.13
N THR A 119 42.64 0.31 20.33
CA THR A 119 43.45 1.53 20.20
C THR A 119 43.64 2.20 21.56
N HIS A 120 42.56 2.37 22.33
CA HIS A 120 42.61 2.97 23.66
C HIS A 120 43.48 2.16 24.63
N ILE A 121 43.36 0.84 24.65
CA ILE A 121 44.20 -0.05 25.47
C ILE A 121 45.68 0.09 25.11
N ILE A 122 46.02 0.19 23.82
CA ILE A 122 47.42 0.35 23.38
C ILE A 122 47.97 1.72 23.82
N LYS A 123 47.18 2.80 23.68
CA LYS A 123 47.54 4.14 24.16
C LYS A 123 47.74 4.16 25.68
N GLN A 124 46.81 3.60 26.46
CA GLN A 124 46.96 3.46 27.91
C GLN A 124 48.20 2.64 28.31
N LYS A 125 48.53 1.57 27.58
CA LYS A 125 49.74 0.76 27.83
C LYS A 125 51.02 1.56 27.57
N LYS A 126 51.03 2.40 26.54
CA LYS A 126 52.14 3.34 26.27
C LYS A 126 52.29 4.31 27.44
N ASP A 127 51.22 4.99 27.83
CA ASP A 127 51.26 6.01 28.89
C ASP A 127 51.69 5.40 30.23
N LYS A 128 51.18 4.22 30.58
CA LYS A 128 51.62 3.49 31.79
C LYS A 128 53.08 3.07 31.74
N PHE A 129 53.60 2.69 30.57
CA PHE A 129 55.01 2.32 30.42
C PHE A 129 55.94 3.54 30.51
N ASP A 130 55.55 4.64 29.86
CA ASP A 130 56.34 5.87 29.77
C ASP A 130 56.34 6.66 31.11
N ASN A 131 55.24 6.60 31.88
CA ASN A 131 55.06 7.30 33.16
C ASN A 131 55.30 6.44 34.42
N ALA A 132 55.80 5.21 34.31
CA ALA A 132 56.05 4.36 35.49
C ALA A 132 57.34 4.73 36.24
N ASP A 133 57.26 4.86 37.57
CA ASP A 133 58.41 5.15 38.45
C ASP A 133 59.54 4.12 38.33
N LYS A 134 59.20 2.84 38.10
CA LYS A 134 60.14 1.75 37.81
C LYS A 134 59.78 1.11 36.47
N ARG A 135 60.60 1.35 35.45
CA ARG A 135 60.39 0.79 34.12
C ARG A 135 60.49 -0.75 34.15
N PRO A 136 59.55 -1.47 33.50
CA PRO A 136 59.62 -2.92 33.38
C PRO A 136 60.93 -3.37 32.72
N ARG A 137 61.48 -4.52 33.15
CA ARG A 137 62.70 -5.09 32.54
C ARG A 137 62.44 -5.49 31.09
N GLY A 138 63.23 -4.97 30.14
CA GLY A 138 63.15 -5.31 28.71
C GLY A 138 63.20 -4.09 27.78
N ARG A 139 63.24 -4.33 26.47
CA ARG A 139 63.22 -3.27 25.44
C ARG A 139 61.80 -2.69 25.32
N ARG A 140 61.67 -1.36 25.30
CA ARG A 140 60.39 -0.66 25.04
C ARG A 140 59.80 -1.16 23.71
N PRO A 141 58.56 -1.69 23.69
CA PRO A 141 57.86 -2.02 22.45
C PRO A 141 57.73 -0.78 21.55
N ASN A 142 57.69 -0.96 20.23
CA ASN A 142 57.39 0.14 19.31
C ASN A 142 55.89 0.49 19.39
N PHE A 143 55.54 1.27 20.41
CA PHE A 143 54.16 1.69 20.66
C PHE A 143 53.65 2.61 19.55
N GLU A 144 54.51 3.44 18.98
CA GLU A 144 54.17 4.36 17.90
C GLU A 144 53.64 3.60 16.68
N LYS A 145 54.36 2.55 16.23
CA LYS A 145 53.92 1.70 15.12
C LYS A 145 52.61 0.96 15.45
N LYS A 146 52.48 0.41 16.66
CA LYS A 146 51.27 -0.30 17.08
C LYS A 146 50.04 0.59 17.19
N ILE A 147 50.21 1.83 17.65
CA ILE A 147 49.14 2.83 17.69
C ILE A 147 48.74 3.18 16.26
N GLN A 148 49.71 3.42 15.37
CA GLN A 148 49.42 3.72 13.96
C GLN A 148 48.63 2.59 13.27
N GLU A 149 49.05 1.33 13.45
CA GLU A 149 48.33 0.16 12.92
C GLU A 149 46.90 0.05 13.50
N ALA A 150 46.72 0.29 14.80
CA ALA A 150 45.42 0.26 15.44
C ALA A 150 44.50 1.41 14.98
N GLU A 151 45.04 2.62 14.79
CA GLU A 151 44.31 3.77 14.27
C GLU A 151 43.88 3.55 12.81
N ILE A 152 44.71 2.92 11.98
CA ILE A 152 44.34 2.53 10.61
C ILE A 152 43.20 1.50 10.64
N ALA A 153 43.29 0.49 11.51
CA ALA A 153 42.25 -0.53 11.66
C ALA A 153 40.92 0.07 12.17
N GLU A 154 41.00 0.99 13.12
CA GLU A 154 39.85 1.76 13.64
C GLU A 154 39.19 2.59 12.53
N GLN A 155 39.97 3.34 11.75
CA GLN A 155 39.46 4.11 10.60
C GLN A 155 38.82 3.20 9.54
N SER A 156 39.41 2.03 9.26
CA SER A 156 38.85 1.05 8.34
C SER A 156 37.51 0.51 8.85
N ALA A 157 37.43 0.14 10.14
CA ALA A 157 36.19 -0.31 10.77
C ALA A 157 35.11 0.78 10.78
N LYS A 158 35.49 2.04 11.01
CA LYS A 158 34.58 3.19 10.92
C LYS A 158 34.00 3.34 9.52
N LYS A 159 34.83 3.31 8.48
CA LYS A 159 34.37 3.38 7.07
C LYS A 159 33.41 2.24 6.72
N LYS A 160 33.66 1.01 7.19
CA LYS A 160 32.74 -0.11 7.00
C LYS A 160 31.39 0.12 7.69
N TRP A 161 31.41 0.65 8.91
CA TRP A 161 30.19 0.97 9.64
C TRP A 161 29.39 2.10 8.96
N ASP A 162 30.05 3.14 8.50
CA ASP A 162 29.42 4.24 7.77
C ASP A 162 28.79 3.74 6.46
N GLN A 163 29.51 2.90 5.70
CA GLN A 163 28.99 2.30 4.47
C GLN A 163 27.79 1.37 4.74
N ALA A 164 27.85 0.53 5.77
CA ALA A 164 26.74 -0.35 6.13
C ALA A 164 25.49 0.46 6.54
N SER A 165 25.69 1.57 7.26
CA SER A 165 24.62 2.47 7.68
C SER A 165 23.99 3.19 6.49
N LEU A 166 24.83 3.68 5.57
CA LEU A 166 24.39 4.28 4.31
C LEU A 166 23.58 3.29 3.48
N ASN A 167 24.06 2.06 3.28
CA ASN A 167 23.33 1.03 2.54
C ASN A 167 21.94 0.76 3.14
N HIS A 168 21.85 0.66 4.46
CA HIS A 168 20.58 0.47 5.16
C HIS A 168 19.63 1.66 4.94
N GLU A 169 20.13 2.90 5.08
CA GLU A 169 19.35 4.12 4.87
C GLU A 169 18.89 4.28 3.41
N THR A 170 19.77 3.99 2.44
CA THR A 170 19.44 3.99 1.01
C THR A 170 18.27 3.05 0.74
N VAL A 171 18.32 1.81 1.21
CA VAL A 171 17.23 0.85 0.97
C VAL A 171 15.93 1.31 1.66
N LEU A 172 15.99 1.88 2.86
CA LEU A 172 14.80 2.41 3.53
C LEU A 172 14.16 3.56 2.73
N THR A 173 14.98 4.50 2.28
CA THR A 173 14.54 5.69 1.53
C THR A 173 13.99 5.32 0.17
N GLU A 174 14.72 4.55 -0.62
CA GLU A 174 14.31 4.18 -1.98
C GLU A 174 13.11 3.24 -1.97
N LYS A 175 13.00 2.35 -0.97
CA LYS A 175 11.78 1.55 -0.77
C LYS A 175 10.55 2.41 -0.50
N ALA A 176 10.68 3.48 0.31
CA ALA A 176 9.59 4.41 0.54
C ALA A 176 9.29 5.23 -0.74
N GLN A 177 10.32 5.56 -1.51
CA GLN A 177 10.21 6.32 -2.75
C GLN A 177 9.41 5.60 -3.83
N ILE A 178 9.50 4.26 -3.93
CA ILE A 178 8.65 3.45 -4.84
C ILE A 178 7.17 3.80 -4.67
N GLY A 179 6.71 3.93 -3.41
CA GLY A 179 5.33 4.29 -3.11
C GLY A 179 4.96 5.74 -3.42
N GLN A 180 5.95 6.62 -3.58
CA GLN A 180 5.80 8.05 -3.88
C GLN A 180 5.88 8.36 -5.37
N VAL A 181 6.55 7.53 -6.16
CA VAL A 181 6.67 7.70 -7.62
C VAL A 181 5.64 6.91 -8.41
N TYR A 182 5.03 5.87 -7.81
CA TYR A 182 4.01 5.06 -8.46
C TYR A 182 2.63 5.73 -8.42
N HIS A 183 2.51 6.82 -9.17
CA HIS A 183 1.31 7.62 -9.35
C HIS A 183 1.18 8.10 -10.80
N PRO A 184 -0.03 8.21 -11.37
CA PRO A 184 -0.26 8.82 -12.68
C PRO A 184 -0.02 10.34 -12.69
N TYR A 185 0.01 10.97 -11.51
CA TYR A 185 0.27 12.40 -11.37
C TYR A 185 1.32 12.64 -10.29
N ASN A 186 2.22 13.60 -10.56
CA ASN A 186 3.26 13.97 -9.63
C ASN A 186 2.64 14.64 -8.40
N LEU A 187 2.90 14.11 -7.20
CA LEU A 187 2.28 14.60 -5.98
C LEU A 187 2.68 16.03 -5.59
N LYS A 188 3.83 16.52 -6.09
CA LYS A 188 4.36 17.86 -5.80
C LYS A 188 3.93 18.91 -6.80
N THR A 189 3.73 18.53 -8.07
CA THR A 189 3.41 19.48 -9.16
C THR A 189 2.01 19.32 -9.71
N GLY A 190 1.38 18.16 -9.50
CA GLY A 190 0.09 17.79 -10.09
C GLY A 190 0.15 17.49 -11.59
N GLN A 191 1.34 17.50 -12.18
CA GLN A 191 1.51 17.22 -13.60
C GLN A 191 1.34 15.73 -13.89
N ARG A 192 0.77 15.43 -15.05
CA ARG A 192 0.68 14.09 -15.62
C ARG A 192 2.07 13.46 -15.72
N GLN A 193 2.18 12.21 -15.29
CA GLN A 193 3.35 11.36 -15.49
C GLN A 193 2.99 10.25 -16.47
N ASP A 194 3.69 10.17 -17.60
CA ASP A 194 3.53 9.06 -18.51
C ASP A 194 4.21 7.78 -17.99
N SER A 195 3.90 6.67 -18.65
CA SER A 195 4.43 5.35 -18.30
C SER A 195 5.98 5.31 -18.36
N GLU A 196 6.59 6.03 -19.29
CA GLU A 196 8.06 6.08 -19.44
C GLU A 196 8.71 6.80 -18.26
N THR A 197 8.16 7.95 -17.85
CA THR A 197 8.63 8.72 -16.70
C THR A 197 8.52 7.88 -15.42
N VAL A 198 7.38 7.24 -15.19
CA VAL A 198 7.19 6.38 -14.01
C VAL A 198 8.13 5.17 -14.04
N SER A 199 8.36 4.58 -15.22
CA SER A 199 9.32 3.48 -15.40
C SER A 199 10.74 3.89 -15.04
N GLY A 200 11.20 5.06 -15.51
CA GLY A 200 12.53 5.59 -15.19
C GLY A 200 12.71 5.82 -13.69
N LEU A 201 11.72 6.46 -13.05
CA LEU A 201 11.76 6.72 -11.60
C LEU A 201 11.78 5.43 -10.78
N LEU A 202 11.02 4.41 -11.18
CA LEU A 202 11.04 3.10 -10.52
C LEU A 202 12.37 2.38 -10.74
N ALA A 203 12.92 2.42 -11.97
CA ALA A 203 14.22 1.84 -12.29
C ALA A 203 15.34 2.45 -11.43
N ASP A 204 15.38 3.78 -11.31
CA ASP A 204 16.35 4.49 -10.47
C ASP A 204 16.29 4.03 -9.00
N CYS A 205 15.08 3.81 -8.47
CA CYS A 205 14.90 3.30 -7.11
C CYS A 205 15.51 1.88 -6.99
N PHE A 206 15.22 1.00 -7.94
CA PHE A 206 15.75 -0.37 -7.93
C PHE A 206 17.26 -0.43 -8.12
N ASP A 207 17.84 0.41 -8.96
CA ASP A 207 19.29 0.45 -9.19
C ASP A 207 20.06 0.85 -7.93
N LYS A 208 19.54 1.83 -7.19
CA LYS A 208 20.09 2.22 -5.89
C LYS A 208 19.92 1.11 -4.84
N ILE A 209 18.77 0.44 -4.82
CA ILE A 209 18.55 -0.71 -3.92
C ILE A 209 19.51 -1.86 -4.25
N HIS A 210 19.72 -2.17 -5.53
CA HIS A 210 20.68 -3.19 -5.96
C HIS A 210 22.10 -2.84 -5.53
N THR A 211 22.51 -1.59 -5.75
CA THR A 211 23.82 -1.08 -5.33
C THR A 211 24.02 -1.24 -3.83
N ALA A 212 23.04 -0.83 -3.02
CA ALA A 212 23.07 -0.91 -1.57
C ALA A 212 22.93 -2.35 -1.02
N THR A 213 22.57 -3.33 -1.84
CA THR A 213 22.40 -4.74 -1.44
C THR A 213 23.41 -5.70 -2.09
N THR A 214 24.39 -5.16 -2.81
CA THR A 214 25.47 -5.93 -3.48
C THR A 214 26.18 -6.91 -2.55
N ASP A 215 26.35 -6.53 -1.28
CA ASP A 215 27.07 -7.28 -0.26
C ASP A 215 26.17 -8.29 0.50
N LEU A 216 24.88 -8.36 0.19
CA LEU A 216 23.96 -9.33 0.79
C LEU A 216 24.04 -10.71 0.11
N THR A 217 23.39 -11.70 0.73
CA THR A 217 23.28 -13.05 0.16
C THR A 217 22.45 -13.06 -1.13
N ASP A 218 22.65 -14.06 -1.98
CA ASP A 218 21.87 -14.20 -3.22
C ASP A 218 20.37 -14.33 -2.95
N ARG A 219 19.98 -15.00 -1.87
CA ARG A 219 18.58 -15.07 -1.42
C ARG A 219 17.96 -13.69 -1.16
N CYS A 220 18.73 -12.73 -0.63
CA CYS A 220 18.26 -11.36 -0.43
C CYS A 220 18.09 -10.64 -1.78
N LYS A 221 19.07 -10.78 -2.68
CA LYS A 221 19.05 -10.20 -4.03
C LYS A 221 17.90 -10.76 -4.87
N GLU A 222 17.61 -12.05 -4.77
CA GLU A 222 16.47 -12.70 -5.44
C GLU A 222 15.12 -12.10 -5.02
N ARG A 223 14.97 -11.67 -3.76
CA ARG A 223 13.75 -10.98 -3.30
C ARG A 223 13.60 -9.61 -3.94
N VAL A 224 14.69 -8.84 -4.03
CA VAL A 224 14.71 -7.55 -4.74
C VAL A 224 14.40 -7.74 -6.22
N ASN A 225 15.06 -8.70 -6.88
CA ASN A 225 14.80 -9.06 -8.27
C ASN A 225 13.34 -9.48 -8.48
N LYS A 226 12.77 -10.25 -7.55
CA LYS A 226 11.35 -10.64 -7.62
C LYS A 226 10.43 -9.42 -7.57
N ALA A 227 10.71 -8.44 -6.69
CA ALA A 227 9.95 -7.20 -6.63
C ALA A 227 10.12 -6.37 -7.93
N GLN A 228 11.34 -6.30 -8.48
CA GLN A 228 11.62 -5.55 -9.71
C GLN A 228 10.89 -6.11 -10.93
N ARG A 229 10.67 -7.43 -11.01
CA ARG A 229 9.91 -8.05 -12.11
C ARG A 229 8.48 -7.52 -12.27
N VAL A 230 7.92 -6.96 -11.20
CA VAL A 230 6.54 -6.42 -11.18
C VAL A 230 6.48 -5.01 -11.79
N VAL A 231 7.61 -4.30 -11.93
CA VAL A 231 7.67 -2.92 -12.44
C VAL A 231 7.02 -2.79 -13.81
N GLY A 232 7.24 -3.74 -14.71
CA GLY A 232 6.61 -3.71 -16.04
C GLY A 232 5.08 -3.69 -15.97
N SER A 233 4.50 -4.54 -15.12
CA SER A 233 3.05 -4.57 -14.89
C SER A 233 2.53 -3.32 -14.19
N MET A 234 3.29 -2.76 -13.22
CA MET A 234 2.95 -1.48 -12.58
C MET A 234 2.89 -0.33 -13.60
N VAL A 235 3.90 -0.24 -14.48
CA VAL A 235 3.96 0.76 -15.54
C VAL A 235 2.81 0.58 -16.54
N ALA A 236 2.43 -0.67 -16.85
CA ALA A 236 1.26 -0.96 -17.66
C ALA A 236 -0.04 -0.44 -17.03
N SER A 237 -0.21 -0.52 -15.71
CA SER A 237 -1.37 0.06 -15.01
C SER A 237 -1.48 1.59 -15.14
N ILE A 238 -0.35 2.31 -15.25
CA ILE A 238 -0.37 3.76 -15.53
C ILE A 238 -0.91 4.02 -16.95
N GLY A 239 -0.46 3.24 -17.94
CA GLY A 239 -0.96 3.31 -19.31
C GLY A 239 -2.45 3.00 -19.40
N PHE A 240 -2.87 1.90 -18.77
CA PHE A 240 -4.27 1.47 -18.65
C PHE A 240 -5.15 2.58 -18.05
N PHE A 241 -4.70 3.21 -16.96
CA PHE A 241 -5.43 4.31 -16.33
C PHE A 241 -5.74 5.44 -17.32
N PHE A 242 -4.73 5.94 -18.04
CA PHE A 242 -4.96 7.02 -19.01
C PHE A 242 -5.85 6.58 -20.16
N GLN A 243 -5.69 5.35 -20.66
CA GLN A 243 -6.56 4.83 -21.71
C GLN A 243 -8.03 4.75 -21.26
N MET A 244 -8.28 4.30 -20.02
CA MET A 244 -9.64 4.25 -19.48
C MET A 244 -10.23 5.65 -19.27
N VAL A 245 -9.42 6.63 -18.89
CA VAL A 245 -9.84 8.03 -18.81
C VAL A 245 -10.27 8.54 -20.19
N GLU A 246 -9.50 8.29 -21.25
CA GLU A 246 -9.89 8.69 -22.61
C GLU A 246 -11.22 8.06 -23.03
N ILE A 247 -11.37 6.73 -22.82
CA ILE A 247 -12.62 6.01 -23.14
C ILE A 247 -13.81 6.61 -22.37
N TYR A 248 -13.62 6.94 -21.09
CA TYR A 248 -14.66 7.55 -20.27
C TYR A 248 -15.07 8.92 -20.83
N LEU A 249 -14.11 9.79 -21.16
CA LEU A 249 -14.37 11.13 -21.69
C LEU A 249 -14.99 11.10 -23.09
N ASP A 250 -14.60 10.14 -23.93
CA ASP A 250 -15.18 9.91 -25.25
C ASP A 250 -16.64 9.47 -25.15
N ASN A 251 -16.95 8.53 -24.24
CA ASN A 251 -18.31 8.07 -24.01
C ASN A 251 -19.23 9.18 -23.47
N MET A 252 -18.68 10.11 -22.69
CA MET A 252 -19.40 11.30 -22.19
C MET A 252 -19.56 12.39 -23.28
N GLN A 253 -18.92 12.25 -24.45
CA GLN A 253 -18.97 13.23 -25.56
C GLN A 253 -18.51 14.64 -25.15
N VAL A 254 -17.48 14.69 -24.31
CA VAL A 254 -16.93 15.93 -23.75
C VAL A 254 -16.27 16.79 -24.83
N SER A 255 -16.50 18.11 -24.79
CA SER A 255 -15.90 19.05 -25.74
C SER A 255 -14.36 19.07 -25.64
N THR A 256 -13.66 19.51 -26.70
CA THR A 256 -12.19 19.61 -26.70
C THR A 256 -11.67 20.52 -25.57
N ARG A 257 -12.39 21.60 -25.28
CA ARG A 257 -12.06 22.50 -24.17
C ARG A 257 -12.18 21.79 -22.83
N ASP A 258 -13.29 21.09 -22.61
CA ASP A 258 -13.55 20.44 -21.33
C ASP A 258 -12.64 19.23 -21.12
N LYS A 259 -12.30 18.49 -22.18
CA LYS A 259 -11.23 17.47 -22.14
C LYS A 259 -9.92 18.07 -21.66
N HIS A 260 -9.54 19.24 -22.16
CA HIS A 260 -8.34 19.94 -21.70
C HIS A 260 -8.42 20.29 -20.20
N LEU A 261 -9.58 20.74 -19.71
CA LEU A 261 -9.79 20.99 -18.28
C LEU A 261 -9.72 19.71 -17.44
N MET A 262 -10.31 18.62 -17.93
CA MET A 262 -10.32 17.31 -17.30
C MET A 262 -8.91 16.76 -17.11
N HIS A 263 -8.11 16.73 -18.18
CA HIS A 263 -6.75 16.16 -18.14
C HIS A 263 -5.76 16.97 -17.30
N ASN A 264 -5.85 18.30 -17.35
CA ASN A 264 -4.81 19.15 -16.77
C ASN A 264 -5.14 19.66 -15.36
N TYR A 265 -6.42 19.69 -14.97
CA TYR A 265 -6.83 20.32 -13.71
C TYR A 265 -7.80 19.47 -12.89
N LEU A 266 -8.94 19.06 -13.45
CA LEU A 266 -10.00 18.41 -12.66
C LEU A 266 -9.62 17.00 -12.20
N ILE A 267 -9.17 16.12 -13.11
CA ILE A 267 -8.76 14.75 -12.73
C ILE A 267 -7.52 14.77 -11.84
N PRO A 268 -6.41 15.48 -12.19
CA PRO A 268 -5.24 15.54 -11.32
C PRO A 268 -5.57 16.14 -9.95
N GLY A 269 -6.35 17.23 -9.89
CA GLY A 269 -6.73 17.88 -8.63
C GLY A 269 -7.55 16.97 -7.72
N ASN A 270 -8.55 16.27 -8.27
CA ASN A 270 -9.35 15.31 -7.50
C ASN A 270 -8.53 14.07 -7.11
N TYR A 271 -7.65 13.59 -7.98
CA TYR A 271 -6.72 12.50 -7.65
C TYR A 271 -5.81 12.85 -6.48
N LEU A 272 -5.20 14.04 -6.47
CA LEU A 272 -4.35 14.49 -5.37
C LEU A 272 -5.14 14.62 -4.06
N LYS A 273 -6.41 15.06 -4.09
CA LYS A 273 -7.29 15.04 -2.90
C LYS A 273 -7.47 13.61 -2.37
N LEU A 274 -7.70 12.63 -3.24
CA LEU A 274 -7.84 11.23 -2.85
C LEU A 274 -6.55 10.68 -2.20
N VAL A 275 -5.39 10.99 -2.77
CA VAL A 275 -4.09 10.59 -2.22
C VAL A 275 -3.84 11.25 -0.87
N ALA A 276 -4.06 12.56 -0.74
CA ALA A 276 -3.87 13.29 0.51
C ALA A 276 -4.74 12.78 1.66
N ASN A 277 -5.95 12.29 1.36
CA ASN A 277 -6.82 11.67 2.37
C ASN A 277 -6.27 10.34 2.90
N LYS A 278 -5.43 9.66 2.12
CA LYS A 278 -4.74 8.42 2.50
C LYS A 278 -3.35 8.66 3.10
N GLU A 279 -2.82 9.88 3.00
CA GLU A 279 -1.53 10.27 3.56
C GLU A 279 -1.62 10.43 5.08
N ARG A 280 -0.65 9.84 5.79
CA ARG A 280 -0.56 9.87 7.25
C ARG A 280 0.30 11.02 7.75
N ASP A 281 1.32 11.39 6.98
CA ASP A 281 2.18 12.52 7.32
C ASP A 281 1.43 13.83 7.14
N VAL A 282 1.29 14.60 8.22
CA VAL A 282 0.47 15.82 8.25
C VAL A 282 1.04 16.88 7.32
N GLN A 283 2.36 17.01 7.25
CA GLN A 283 3.01 18.02 6.42
C GLN A 283 2.84 17.68 4.95
N ARG A 284 3.17 16.46 4.54
CA ARG A 284 3.00 16.01 3.14
C ARG A 284 1.54 16.06 2.71
N LYS A 285 0.62 15.68 3.59
CA LYS A 285 -0.81 15.82 3.35
C LYS A 285 -1.19 17.26 3.02
N ALA A 286 -0.71 18.22 3.80
CA ALA A 286 -0.96 19.63 3.56
C ALA A 286 -0.36 20.12 2.24
N GLU A 287 0.88 19.71 1.92
CA GLU A 287 1.55 20.02 0.65
C GLU A 287 0.76 19.50 -0.56
N ILE A 288 0.31 18.24 -0.53
CA ILE A 288 -0.48 17.64 -1.62
C ILE A 288 -1.85 18.35 -1.75
N LEU A 289 -2.53 18.63 -0.63
CA LEU A 289 -3.80 19.37 -0.66
C LEU A 289 -3.64 20.78 -1.23
N GLN A 290 -2.54 21.45 -0.94
CA GLN A 290 -2.26 22.77 -1.49
C GLN A 290 -2.13 22.74 -3.02
N VAL A 291 -1.43 21.74 -3.56
CA VAL A 291 -1.32 21.53 -5.02
C VAL A 291 -2.69 21.21 -5.62
N ALA A 292 -3.44 20.31 -4.99
CA ALA A 292 -4.78 19.94 -5.42
C ALA A 292 -5.74 21.15 -5.48
N GLN A 293 -5.73 21.99 -4.45
CA GLN A 293 -6.53 23.21 -4.40
C GLN A 293 -6.13 24.21 -5.49
N LYS A 294 -4.82 24.42 -5.71
CA LYS A 294 -4.34 25.30 -6.77
C LYS A 294 -4.87 24.88 -8.15
N LEU A 295 -4.86 23.58 -8.46
CA LEU A 295 -5.36 23.08 -9.74
C LEU A 295 -6.86 23.32 -9.90
N LEU A 296 -7.65 23.07 -8.86
CA LEU A 296 -9.11 23.20 -8.94
C LEU A 296 -9.58 24.67 -8.97
N LEU A 297 -8.88 25.58 -8.28
CA LEU A 297 -9.15 27.02 -8.33
C LEU A 297 -8.97 27.61 -9.74
N ILE A 298 -8.05 27.06 -10.55
CA ILE A 298 -7.88 27.49 -11.95
C ILE A 298 -9.16 27.23 -12.75
N VAL A 299 -9.84 26.10 -12.50
CA VAL A 299 -11.09 25.75 -13.18
C VAL A 299 -12.23 26.66 -12.73
N GLU A 300 -12.32 26.96 -11.43
CA GLU A 300 -13.32 27.90 -10.90
C GLU A 300 -13.16 29.29 -11.53
N SER A 301 -11.92 29.78 -11.68
CA SER A 301 -11.64 31.09 -12.31
C SER A 301 -11.90 31.13 -13.82
N THR A 302 -11.86 29.98 -14.50
CA THR A 302 -12.10 29.86 -15.96
C THR A 302 -13.53 29.43 -16.31
N GLY A 303 -14.29 28.98 -15.31
CA GLY A 303 -15.65 28.47 -15.43
C GLY A 303 -16.72 29.54 -15.68
N ASP A 304 -16.52 30.76 -15.20
CA ASP A 304 -17.46 31.88 -15.37
C ASP A 304 -17.63 32.35 -16.83
N ALA A 305 -16.75 31.90 -17.75
CA ALA A 305 -16.61 32.54 -19.06
C ALA A 305 -17.42 31.93 -20.21
N CYS A 306 -17.85 30.65 -20.18
CA CYS A 306 -18.71 30.02 -21.20
C CYS A 306 -18.69 28.49 -21.03
N SER A 307 -19.81 27.82 -20.81
CA SER A 307 -19.98 26.38 -21.07
C SER A 307 -21.46 25.98 -21.03
N ASP A 308 -21.92 25.21 -22.02
CA ASP A 308 -23.22 24.53 -22.05
C ASP A 308 -23.26 23.27 -21.15
N CYS A 309 -22.10 22.80 -20.66
CA CYS A 309 -22.01 21.67 -19.71
C CYS A 309 -21.77 22.15 -18.27
N ASN A 310 -22.48 21.54 -17.32
CA ASN A 310 -22.41 21.90 -15.91
C ASN A 310 -21.04 21.49 -15.33
N ILE A 311 -20.27 22.45 -14.79
CA ILE A 311 -18.98 22.20 -14.13
C ILE A 311 -19.10 21.13 -13.02
N GLU A 312 -20.25 21.04 -12.37
CA GLU A 312 -20.53 20.00 -11.38
C GLU A 312 -20.51 18.59 -11.98
N GLU A 313 -21.03 18.42 -13.20
CA GLU A 313 -21.01 17.13 -13.92
C GLU A 313 -19.60 16.75 -14.32
N LEU A 314 -18.81 17.70 -14.86
CA LEU A 314 -17.39 17.48 -15.15
C LEU A 314 -16.60 17.13 -13.89
N ASN A 315 -16.85 17.81 -12.78
CA ASN A 315 -16.17 17.51 -11.53
C ASN A 315 -16.57 16.12 -10.99
N LYS A 316 -17.83 15.72 -11.11
CA LYS A 316 -18.27 14.36 -10.76
C LYS A 316 -17.57 13.30 -11.62
N ALA A 317 -17.55 13.50 -12.94
CA ALA A 317 -16.81 12.65 -13.87
C ALA A 317 -15.32 12.60 -13.51
N ALA A 318 -14.73 13.72 -13.10
CA ALA A 318 -13.30 13.78 -12.75
C ALA A 318 -13.00 12.98 -11.48
N ILE A 319 -13.91 12.99 -10.50
CA ILE A 319 -13.81 12.16 -9.30
C ILE A 319 -13.88 10.68 -9.67
N GLU A 320 -14.81 10.28 -10.53
CA GLU A 320 -14.94 8.89 -11.01
C GLU A 320 -13.69 8.44 -11.77
N CYS A 321 -13.18 9.28 -12.68
CA CYS A 321 -11.90 9.04 -13.37
C CYS A 321 -10.73 8.92 -12.40
N ALA A 322 -10.59 9.82 -11.43
CA ALA A 322 -9.51 9.79 -10.45
C ALA A 322 -9.53 8.51 -9.58
N GLN A 323 -10.70 7.91 -9.39
CA GLN A 323 -10.89 6.67 -8.65
C GLN A 323 -10.53 5.42 -9.46
N LEU A 324 -10.30 5.51 -10.77
CA LEU A 324 -9.89 4.36 -11.58
C LEU A 324 -8.51 3.84 -11.18
N PHE A 325 -7.58 4.70 -10.76
CA PHE A 325 -6.25 4.23 -10.38
C PHE A 325 -6.22 3.70 -8.95
N GLN A 326 -6.05 2.38 -8.80
CA GLN A 326 -5.89 1.72 -7.51
C GLN A 326 -4.44 1.28 -7.30
N ARG A 327 -3.73 2.02 -6.44
CA ARG A 327 -2.30 1.77 -6.15
C ARG A 327 -2.05 0.51 -5.31
N SER A 328 -3.04 0.08 -4.53
CA SER A 328 -2.91 -1.00 -3.56
C SER A 328 -4.26 -1.61 -3.18
N SER A 329 -4.29 -2.88 -2.75
CA SER A 329 -5.48 -3.58 -2.24
C SER A 329 -5.71 -3.39 -0.74
N SER A 330 -5.16 -2.32 -0.13
CA SER A 330 -5.20 -2.05 1.32
C SER A 330 -6.57 -2.16 2.01
N CYS A 331 -7.67 -1.99 1.28
CA CYS A 331 -9.02 -2.19 1.82
C CYS A 331 -9.27 -3.65 2.20
N VAL A 332 -8.80 -4.60 1.39
CA VAL A 332 -8.90 -6.03 1.64
C VAL A 332 -7.94 -6.45 2.74
N GLU A 333 -6.69 -5.97 2.72
CA GLU A 333 -5.72 -6.21 3.80
C GLU A 333 -6.25 -5.78 5.18
N GLY A 334 -6.89 -4.60 5.24
CA GLY A 334 -7.55 -4.13 6.46
C GLY A 334 -8.71 -5.03 6.89
N ARG A 335 -9.51 -5.52 5.94
CA ARG A 335 -10.62 -6.45 6.22
C ARG A 335 -10.09 -7.81 6.68
N ASN A 336 -9.06 -8.35 6.03
CA ASN A 336 -8.39 -9.59 6.39
C ASN A 336 -7.84 -9.52 7.82
N GLY A 337 -7.20 -8.41 8.20
CA GLY A 337 -6.77 -8.18 9.58
C GLY A 337 -7.94 -8.17 10.58
N GLN A 338 -9.08 -7.56 10.22
CA GLN A 338 -10.28 -7.57 11.06
C GLN A 338 -10.84 -8.98 11.24
N LEU A 339 -10.93 -9.76 10.15
CA LEU A 339 -11.40 -11.16 10.19
C LEU A 339 -10.48 -12.02 11.06
N ALA A 340 -9.17 -11.80 10.99
CA ALA A 340 -8.18 -12.50 11.81
C ALA A 340 -8.39 -12.26 13.31
N LEU A 341 -8.55 -10.99 13.68
CA LEU A 341 -8.82 -10.60 15.06
C LEU A 341 -10.14 -11.17 15.57
N ARG A 342 -11.18 -11.17 14.72
CA ARG A 342 -12.47 -11.76 15.07
C ARG A 342 -12.34 -13.25 15.30
N HIS A 343 -11.77 -13.99 14.35
CA HIS A 343 -11.60 -15.44 14.47
C HIS A 343 -10.85 -15.81 15.76
N GLN A 344 -9.77 -15.10 16.09
CA GLN A 344 -9.06 -15.31 17.35
C GLN A 344 -9.94 -15.06 18.57
N GLY A 345 -10.73 -13.99 18.57
CA GLY A 345 -11.58 -13.61 19.71
C GLY A 345 -12.78 -14.54 19.96
N ILE A 346 -13.35 -15.14 18.90
CA ILE A 346 -14.50 -16.06 19.02
C ILE A 346 -14.12 -17.54 18.80
N HIS A 347 -12.83 -17.85 18.77
CA HIS A 347 -12.20 -19.15 18.47
C HIS A 347 -12.45 -19.73 17.06
N ARG A 348 -13.66 -19.59 16.51
CA ARG A 348 -13.97 -20.00 15.14
C ARG A 348 -15.04 -19.10 14.55
N LEU A 349 -14.68 -18.44 13.45
CA LEU A 349 -15.62 -17.70 12.63
C LEU A 349 -16.28 -18.67 11.64
N ASN A 350 -17.58 -18.94 11.80
CA ASN A 350 -18.32 -19.81 10.88
C ASN A 350 -18.98 -19.02 9.73
N ASP A 351 -19.48 -19.72 8.71
CA ASP A 351 -20.11 -19.10 7.53
C ASP A 351 -21.25 -18.15 7.89
N ARG A 352 -22.06 -18.50 8.89
CA ARG A 352 -23.20 -17.67 9.31
C ARG A 352 -22.74 -16.36 9.92
N GLN A 353 -21.73 -16.41 10.79
CA GLN A 353 -21.14 -15.23 11.41
C GLN A 353 -20.41 -14.38 10.37
N LEU A 354 -19.67 -15.01 9.45
CA LEU A 354 -18.99 -14.31 8.36
C LEU A 354 -20.00 -13.51 7.55
N LYS A 355 -21.07 -14.15 7.05
CA LYS A 355 -22.17 -13.48 6.33
C LYS A 355 -22.77 -12.33 7.13
N ALA A 356 -23.02 -12.52 8.43
CA ALA A 356 -23.54 -11.45 9.28
C ALA A 356 -22.58 -10.26 9.35
N TYR A 357 -21.28 -10.50 9.48
CA TYR A 357 -20.28 -9.43 9.46
C TYR A 357 -20.15 -8.75 8.10
N THR A 358 -20.32 -9.48 6.99
CA THR A 358 -20.38 -8.90 5.64
C THR A 358 -21.57 -7.94 5.54
N ILE A 359 -22.76 -8.39 5.95
CA ILE A 359 -24.00 -7.59 5.92
C ILE A 359 -23.85 -6.34 6.79
N MET A 360 -23.35 -6.49 8.02
CA MET A 360 -23.09 -5.36 8.91
C MET A 360 -22.13 -4.34 8.28
N HIS A 361 -21.05 -4.82 7.67
CA HIS A 361 -20.10 -3.94 6.99
C HIS A 361 -20.75 -3.18 5.83
N ASN A 362 -21.50 -3.88 4.98
CA ASN A 362 -22.07 -3.29 3.78
C ASN A 362 -23.23 -2.31 4.08
N TYR A 363 -24.11 -2.67 5.02
CA TYR A 363 -25.40 -2.00 5.20
C TYR A 363 -25.58 -1.25 6.53
N TYR A 364 -24.68 -1.43 7.52
CA TYR A 364 -24.83 -0.79 8.83
C TYR A 364 -23.67 0.13 9.20
N ILE A 365 -22.43 -0.31 9.00
CA ILE A 365 -21.25 0.48 9.35
C ILE A 365 -21.15 1.71 8.43
N ARG A 366 -21.05 2.90 9.03
CA ARG A 366 -20.97 4.18 8.33
C ARG A 366 -19.54 4.73 8.33
N ARG A 367 -19.16 5.39 7.24
CA ARG A 367 -17.93 6.21 7.19
C ARG A 367 -18.14 7.51 7.97
N ARG A 368 -17.08 8.33 8.07
CA ARG A 368 -17.12 9.66 8.69
C ARG A 368 -18.12 10.61 8.03
N ASP A 369 -18.41 10.38 6.75
CA ASP A 369 -19.41 11.11 5.97
C ASP A 369 -20.86 10.64 6.26
N GLY A 370 -21.06 9.66 7.14
CA GLY A 370 -22.37 9.13 7.51
C GLY A 370 -22.95 8.10 6.54
N THR A 371 -22.30 7.80 5.42
CA THR A 371 -22.82 6.86 4.40
C THR A 371 -22.39 5.42 4.64
N THR A 372 -23.22 4.47 4.23
CA THR A 372 -22.89 3.03 4.24
C THR A 372 -22.10 2.63 2.97
N ALA A 373 -21.46 1.45 2.96
CA ALA A 373 -20.79 0.98 1.75
C ALA A 373 -21.79 0.68 0.64
N ALA A 374 -22.94 0.09 0.97
CA ALA A 374 -24.03 -0.14 0.01
C ALA A 374 -24.53 1.19 -0.59
N GLU A 375 -24.72 2.23 0.22
CA GLU A 375 -25.15 3.54 -0.27
C GLU A 375 -24.21 4.13 -1.30
N ARG A 376 -22.88 4.06 -1.05
CA ARG A 376 -21.86 4.52 -2.00
C ARG A 376 -21.74 3.62 -3.23
N PHE A 377 -21.97 2.32 -3.06
CA PHE A 377 -21.85 1.37 -4.16
C PHE A 377 -23.01 1.52 -5.14
N PHE A 378 -24.25 1.59 -4.64
CA PHE A 378 -25.47 1.70 -5.42
C PHE A 378 -25.89 3.14 -5.73
N ASN A 379 -25.20 4.15 -5.16
CA ASN A 379 -25.58 5.56 -5.22
C ASN A 379 -27.03 5.81 -4.74
N ALA A 380 -27.51 4.96 -3.84
CA ALA A 380 -28.88 4.98 -3.33
C ALA A 380 -28.88 4.49 -1.89
N LYS A 381 -29.58 5.22 -1.01
CA LYS A 381 -29.67 4.87 0.40
C LYS A 381 -30.44 3.54 0.55
N PRO A 382 -29.83 2.49 1.12
CA PRO A 382 -30.54 1.24 1.37
C PRO A 382 -31.59 1.44 2.48
N ASN A 383 -32.54 0.50 2.57
CA ASN A 383 -33.43 0.40 3.72
C ASN A 383 -32.59 0.27 5.01
N ASP A 384 -33.10 0.82 6.11
CA ASP A 384 -32.41 0.73 7.38
C ASP A 384 -32.33 -0.74 7.84
N LEU A 385 -31.11 -1.22 8.06
CA LEU A 385 -30.88 -2.63 8.41
C LEU A 385 -31.53 -2.98 9.75
N PHE A 386 -31.54 -2.06 10.72
CA PHE A 386 -32.10 -2.33 12.04
C PHE A 386 -33.62 -2.44 11.96
N GLU A 387 -34.28 -1.50 11.28
CA GLU A 387 -35.73 -1.58 11.02
C GLU A 387 -36.08 -2.86 10.25
N TYR A 388 -35.30 -3.19 9.21
CA TYR A 388 -35.50 -4.44 8.48
C TYR A 388 -35.40 -5.68 9.39
N LEU A 389 -34.44 -5.71 10.32
CA LEU A 389 -34.30 -6.81 11.26
C LEU A 389 -35.45 -6.88 12.28
N LEU A 390 -35.98 -5.74 12.72
CA LEU A 390 -37.15 -5.70 13.61
C LEU A 390 -38.39 -6.34 12.96
N ASP A 391 -38.56 -6.12 11.65
CA ASP A 391 -39.70 -6.67 10.90
C ASP A 391 -39.56 -8.17 10.58
N HIS A 392 -38.35 -8.73 10.61
CA HIS A 392 -38.05 -10.07 10.08
C HIS A 392 -37.46 -11.04 11.12
N VAL A 393 -37.21 -10.60 12.35
CA VAL A 393 -36.64 -11.44 13.42
C VAL A 393 -37.59 -11.48 14.60
N ASP A 394 -37.91 -12.70 15.05
CA ASP A 394 -38.67 -12.89 16.29
C ASP A 394 -37.95 -12.27 17.48
N TYR A 395 -38.70 -11.58 18.33
CA TYR A 395 -38.14 -11.03 19.56
C TYR A 395 -37.54 -12.14 20.42
N PRO A 396 -36.37 -11.90 21.04
CA PRO A 396 -35.78 -12.86 21.95
C PRO A 396 -36.75 -13.16 23.09
N VAL A 397 -36.81 -14.43 23.48
CA VAL A 397 -37.68 -14.89 24.57
C VAL A 397 -37.36 -14.08 25.83
N ARG A 398 -38.41 -13.57 26.50
CA ARG A 398 -38.24 -12.81 27.74
C ARG A 398 -37.41 -13.62 28.75
N PRO A 399 -36.48 -12.99 29.48
CA PRO A 399 -35.72 -13.68 30.51
C PRO A 399 -36.65 -14.35 31.51
N ARG A 400 -36.30 -15.57 31.93
CA ARG A 400 -37.09 -16.34 32.89
C ARG A 400 -37.21 -15.54 34.19
N ASN A 401 -38.43 -15.17 34.57
CA ASN A 401 -38.72 -14.53 35.86
C ASN A 401 -38.31 -15.51 36.99
N SER A 402 -37.15 -15.28 37.60
CA SER A 402 -36.72 -15.98 38.82
C SER A 402 -37.12 -15.18 40.06
N LEU A 403 -38.37 -14.72 40.12
CA LEU A 403 -38.94 -14.31 41.39
C LEU A 403 -39.36 -15.58 42.13
N LYS A 404 -38.48 -16.08 43.01
CA LYS A 404 -38.92 -16.97 44.09
C LYS A 404 -39.99 -16.20 44.85
N SER A 405 -41.24 -16.66 44.79
CA SER A 405 -42.23 -16.30 45.79
C SER A 405 -41.66 -16.72 47.14
N VAL A 406 -41.26 -15.73 47.95
CA VAL A 406 -41.08 -15.93 49.38
C VAL A 406 -42.49 -16.11 49.91
N ALA A 407 -42.87 -17.38 50.14
CA ALA A 407 -44.08 -17.76 50.86
C ALA A 407 -43.82 -17.63 52.37
#